data_AF-L0JHD6-F1
#
_entry.id   AF-L0JHD6-F1
#
_cell.length_a   1.000
_cell.length_b   1.000
_cell.length_c   1.000
_cell.angle_alpha   90.00
_cell.angle_beta   90.00
_cell.angle_gamma   90.00
#
_symmetry.space_group_name_H-M   'P 1'
#
loop_
_entity.id
_entity.type
_entity.pdbx_description
1 polymer ?
#
loop_
_entity_poly.entity_id
_entity_poly.type
_entity_poly.pdbx_seq_one_letter_code
_entity_poly.pdbx_strand_id
1 'polypeptide(L)'
;MSGFDRARAVDRLEDLVETVANERMPVPVREVWAFGDVALGLDPVERLDVYVTKDVLMRDDSDNGAVDADAIAAEYGVEGIGKSVRADWAADHPEYLRANANGHAAPEQCLAAHLLEEDEPVHLEVCNAAFEDNVTQRLRGARLREDYTQLLDPRGVCLWAEGTRSDEAFRKLREGELALPTLSAALEMLGLDDAEAETAARELHAWREQQDGVTVRGDVV
;
A
#
# COMPACT_ATOMS: atom_id res chain seq x y z
N MET A 1 6.96 -9.80 20.98
CA MET A 1 6.34 -8.57 20.48
C MET A 1 6.81 -8.45 19.04
N SER A 2 5.94 -8.78 18.11
CA SER A 2 6.03 -8.30 16.74
C SER A 2 5.79 -6.79 16.76
N GLY A 3 6.38 -6.05 15.82
CA GLY A 3 6.24 -4.60 15.73
C GLY A 3 7.58 -3.86 15.69
N PHE A 4 7.50 -2.55 15.55
CA PHE A 4 8.63 -1.64 15.45
C PHE A 4 8.62 -0.65 16.62
N ASP A 5 9.79 -0.25 17.11
CA ASP A 5 9.85 1.07 17.74
C ASP A 5 9.59 2.15 16.67
N ARG A 6 9.06 3.30 17.08
CA ARG A 6 8.66 4.33 16.11
C ARG A 6 9.81 4.79 15.21
N ALA A 7 11.03 4.93 15.74
CA ALA A 7 12.16 5.37 14.95
C ALA A 7 12.48 4.37 13.83
N ARG A 8 12.48 3.08 14.14
CA ARG A 8 12.67 1.99 13.19
C ARG A 8 11.53 1.87 12.19
N ALA A 9 10.29 2.12 12.60
CA ALA A 9 9.15 2.16 11.70
C ALA A 9 9.33 3.26 10.64
N VAL A 10 9.79 4.45 11.07
CA VAL A 10 10.07 5.57 10.17
C VAL A 10 11.26 5.26 9.27
N ASP A 11 12.37 4.72 9.79
CA ASP A 11 13.52 4.29 8.98
C ASP A 11 13.08 3.28 7.89
N ARG A 12 12.20 2.32 8.24
CA ARG A 12 11.66 1.36 7.28
C ARG A 12 10.83 2.01 6.17
N LEU A 13 10.04 3.04 6.49
CA LEU A 13 9.32 3.84 5.49
C LEU A 13 10.28 4.62 4.58
N GLU A 14 11.41 5.08 5.12
CA GLU A 14 12.44 5.76 4.33
C GLU A 14 13.05 4.80 3.31
N ASP A 15 13.38 3.57 3.73
CA ASP A 15 13.89 2.53 2.84
C ASP A 15 12.88 2.19 1.74
N LEU A 16 11.59 2.02 2.08
CA LEU A 16 10.52 1.76 1.10
C LEU A 16 10.43 2.87 0.05
N VAL A 17 10.44 4.13 0.48
CA VAL A 17 10.41 5.27 -0.44
C VAL A 17 11.67 5.35 -1.27
N GLU A 18 12.84 5.05 -0.70
CA GLU A 18 14.11 5.02 -1.44
C GLU A 18 14.10 3.95 -2.54
N THR A 19 13.64 2.74 -2.23
CA THR A 19 13.47 1.65 -3.21
C THR A 19 12.51 2.06 -4.32
N VAL A 20 11.32 2.58 -3.98
CA VAL A 20 10.33 3.05 -4.97
C VAL A 20 10.90 4.16 -5.87
N ALA A 21 11.66 5.09 -5.30
CA ALA A 21 12.18 6.25 -6.03
C ALA A 21 13.35 5.90 -6.97
N ASN A 22 14.16 4.89 -6.63
CA ASN A 22 15.43 4.62 -7.32
C ASN A 22 15.45 3.31 -8.12
N GLU A 23 14.56 2.36 -7.83
CA GLU A 23 14.54 1.07 -8.50
C GLU A 23 13.40 0.96 -9.53
N ARG A 24 13.58 0.04 -10.47
CA ARG A 24 12.53 -0.33 -11.42
C ARG A 24 11.48 -1.16 -10.68
N MET A 25 10.32 -0.59 -10.43
CA MET A 25 9.18 -1.31 -9.84
C MET A 25 8.44 -2.18 -10.88
N PRO A 26 7.72 -3.25 -10.47
CA PRO A 26 6.90 -4.09 -11.36
C PRO A 26 5.83 -3.31 -12.13
N VAL A 27 5.37 -2.21 -11.56
CA VAL A 27 4.46 -1.23 -12.17
C VAL A 27 4.92 0.19 -11.82
N PRO A 28 4.59 1.22 -12.61
CA PRO A 28 4.84 2.60 -12.21
C PRO A 28 4.13 2.91 -10.89
N VAL A 29 4.86 3.45 -9.92
CA VAL A 29 4.33 3.93 -8.64
C VAL A 29 4.24 5.45 -8.71
N ARG A 30 3.14 6.00 -8.21
CA ARG A 30 2.83 7.44 -8.24
C ARG A 30 2.83 8.11 -6.88
N GLU A 31 2.41 7.39 -5.85
CA GLU A 31 2.38 7.90 -4.48
C GLU A 31 2.68 6.79 -3.48
N VAL A 32 3.31 7.16 -2.36
CA VAL A 32 3.49 6.31 -1.19
C VAL A 32 3.01 7.09 0.03
N TRP A 33 2.10 6.49 0.79
CA TRP A 33 1.51 7.06 1.99
C TRP A 33 1.70 6.11 3.17
N ALA A 34 1.90 6.67 4.36
CA ALA A 34 1.78 5.92 5.62
C ALA A 34 0.48 6.28 6.32
N PHE A 35 -0.13 5.30 6.99
CA PHE A 35 -1.32 5.51 7.82
C PHE A 35 -1.26 4.61 9.06
N GLY A 36 -2.30 4.63 9.89
CA GLY A 36 -2.36 3.80 11.09
C GLY A 36 -1.40 4.28 12.19
N ASP A 37 -0.83 3.34 12.94
CA ASP A 37 -0.10 3.59 14.18
C ASP A 37 1.03 4.62 14.03
N VAL A 38 1.81 4.51 12.94
CA VAL A 38 2.95 5.40 12.68
C VAL A 38 2.49 6.85 12.43
N ALA A 39 1.37 7.05 11.72
CA ALA A 39 0.79 8.36 11.48
C ALA A 39 0.25 8.99 12.77
N LEU A 40 -0.26 8.16 13.69
CA LEU A 40 -0.77 8.58 14.99
C LEU A 40 0.33 8.79 16.05
N GLY A 41 1.60 8.56 15.69
CA GLY A 41 2.74 8.75 16.58
C GLY A 41 2.86 7.70 17.69
N LEU A 42 2.18 6.56 17.56
CA LEU A 42 2.22 5.47 18.54
C LEU A 42 3.63 4.85 18.61
N ASP A 43 3.99 4.38 19.80
CA ASP A 43 5.25 3.69 20.08
C ASP A 43 5.00 2.66 21.19
N PRO A 44 5.05 1.34 20.90
CA PRO A 44 5.46 0.73 19.63
C PRO A 44 4.45 0.96 18.48
N VAL A 45 4.93 0.79 17.24
CA VAL A 45 4.11 0.62 16.04
C VAL A 45 3.88 -0.89 15.87
N GLU A 46 2.67 -1.36 16.19
CA GLU A 46 2.37 -2.80 16.17
C GLU A 46 2.37 -3.35 14.73
N ARG A 47 1.89 -2.53 13.78
CA ARG A 47 1.92 -2.81 12.35
C ARG A 47 2.17 -1.54 11.55
N LEU A 48 3.01 -1.62 10.53
CA LEU A 48 3.27 -0.51 9.62
C LEU A 48 2.29 -0.57 8.44
N ASP A 49 1.37 0.39 8.36
CA ASP A 49 0.39 0.43 7.27
C ASP A 49 0.85 1.41 6.16
N VAL A 50 0.96 0.90 4.94
CA VAL A 50 1.46 1.62 3.76
C VAL A 50 0.46 1.53 2.62
N TYR A 51 0.21 2.64 1.95
CA TYR A 51 -0.60 2.70 0.74
C TYR A 51 0.26 3.13 -0.44
N VAL A 52 0.17 2.38 -1.53
CA VAL A 52 0.88 2.64 -2.78
C VAL A 52 -0.12 2.88 -3.90
N THR A 53 -0.09 4.10 -4.45
CA THR A 53 -0.79 4.42 -5.69
C THR A 53 0.08 3.95 -6.86
N LYS A 54 -0.46 3.11 -7.74
CA LYS A 54 0.23 2.60 -8.94
C LYS A 54 -0.52 2.92 -10.22
N ASP A 55 0.18 3.01 -11.35
CA ASP A 55 -0.47 3.09 -12.65
C ASP A 55 -0.79 1.71 -13.21
N VAL A 56 -1.82 1.66 -14.07
CA VAL A 56 -2.04 0.52 -14.95
C VAL A 56 -1.03 0.60 -16.08
N LEU A 57 -0.36 -0.50 -16.41
CA LEU A 57 0.59 -0.50 -17.51
C LEU A 57 -0.08 -0.20 -18.83
N MET A 58 0.43 0.83 -19.50
CA MET A 58 0.11 1.13 -20.88
C MET A 58 1.10 0.42 -21.80
N ARG A 59 0.77 0.29 -23.08
CA ARG A 59 1.62 -0.40 -24.07
C ARG A 59 3.07 0.10 -24.09
N ASP A 60 3.26 1.40 -23.86
CA ASP A 60 4.59 2.02 -23.87
C ASP A 60 5.40 1.70 -22.59
N ASP A 61 4.72 1.43 -21.46
CA ASP A 61 5.38 1.00 -20.22
C ASP A 61 5.74 -0.49 -20.22
N SER A 62 5.04 -1.27 -21.04
CA SER A 62 5.19 -2.72 -21.12
C SER A 62 6.26 -3.21 -22.09
N ASP A 63 6.56 -2.43 -23.12
CA ASP A 63 7.27 -2.90 -24.30
C ASP A 63 8.54 -2.09 -24.53
N ASN A 64 9.64 -2.55 -23.94
CA ASN A 64 10.96 -2.03 -24.27
C ASN A 64 11.58 -2.78 -25.47
N GLY A 65 10.83 -3.65 -26.17
CA GLY A 65 11.24 -4.38 -27.39
C GLY A 65 12.45 -5.31 -27.25
N ALA A 66 13.12 -5.32 -26.09
CA ALA A 66 14.38 -6.00 -25.85
C ALA A 66 14.23 -7.32 -25.06
N VAL A 67 13.08 -7.53 -24.42
CA VAL A 67 12.84 -8.66 -23.51
C VAL A 67 11.65 -9.48 -24.01
N ASP A 68 11.84 -10.80 -24.12
CA ASP A 68 10.80 -11.74 -24.54
C ASP A 68 9.89 -12.10 -23.36
N ALA A 69 8.82 -11.31 -23.17
CA ALA A 69 7.87 -11.50 -22.08
C ALA A 69 7.18 -12.87 -22.10
N ASP A 70 6.93 -13.44 -23.29
CA ASP A 70 6.28 -14.74 -23.43
C ASP A 70 7.23 -15.88 -23.00
N ALA A 71 8.53 -15.76 -23.28
CA ALA A 71 9.53 -16.69 -22.79
C ALA A 71 9.62 -16.70 -21.25
N ILE A 72 9.64 -15.52 -20.61
CA ILE A 72 9.65 -15.39 -19.14
C ILE A 72 8.36 -15.97 -18.57
N ALA A 73 7.20 -15.64 -19.16
CA ALA A 73 5.92 -16.16 -18.71
C ALA A 73 5.87 -17.69 -18.74
N ALA A 74 6.43 -18.31 -19.79
CA ALA A 74 6.53 -19.75 -19.92
C ALA A 74 7.53 -20.38 -18.93
N GLU A 75 8.67 -19.73 -18.68
CA GLU A 75 9.69 -20.20 -17.75
C GLU A 75 9.19 -20.22 -16.31
N TYR A 76 8.56 -19.14 -15.87
CA TYR A 76 8.09 -18.98 -14.49
C TYR A 76 6.63 -19.41 -14.28
N GLY A 77 5.92 -19.77 -15.36
CA GLY A 77 4.53 -20.19 -15.31
C GLY A 77 3.57 -19.09 -14.86
N VAL A 78 3.88 -17.84 -15.22
CA VAL A 78 3.10 -16.64 -14.82
C VAL A 78 2.68 -15.88 -16.06
N GLU A 79 1.38 -15.85 -16.32
CA GLU A 79 0.80 -15.12 -17.44
C GLU A 79 0.74 -13.60 -17.16
N GLY A 80 0.64 -12.78 -18.19
CA GLY A 80 0.44 -11.32 -18.02
C GLY A 80 1.70 -10.51 -17.74
N ILE A 81 2.89 -11.10 -17.88
CA ILE A 81 4.14 -10.34 -17.97
C ILE A 81 4.11 -9.46 -19.23
N GLY A 82 4.53 -8.21 -19.11
CA GLY A 82 4.36 -7.20 -20.16
C GLY A 82 2.91 -6.73 -20.35
N LYS A 83 1.99 -7.05 -19.42
CA LYS A 83 0.59 -6.58 -19.46
C LYS A 83 0.15 -6.04 -18.11
N SER A 84 0.37 -6.82 -17.05
CA SER A 84 0.04 -6.46 -15.67
C SER A 84 1.27 -5.98 -14.91
N VAL A 85 2.44 -6.57 -15.19
CA VAL A 85 3.75 -6.15 -14.68
C VAL A 85 4.73 -5.96 -15.83
N ARG A 86 5.76 -5.14 -15.63
CA ARG A 86 6.76 -4.82 -16.65
C ARG A 86 7.63 -6.04 -16.96
N ALA A 87 7.90 -6.26 -18.24
CA ALA A 87 8.71 -7.40 -18.69
C ALA A 87 10.20 -7.26 -18.33
N ASP A 88 10.74 -6.03 -18.39
CA ASP A 88 12.12 -5.76 -18.01
C ASP A 88 12.37 -6.02 -16.52
N TRP A 89 11.47 -5.53 -15.67
CA TRP A 89 11.49 -5.84 -14.23
C TRP A 89 11.42 -7.35 -13.96
N ALA A 90 10.53 -8.07 -14.63
CA ALA A 90 10.39 -9.51 -14.40
C ALA A 90 11.63 -10.32 -14.84
N ALA A 91 12.38 -9.81 -15.83
CA ALA A 91 13.65 -10.41 -16.25
C ALA A 91 14.78 -10.18 -15.24
N ASP A 92 14.82 -8.99 -14.65
CA ASP A 92 15.86 -8.58 -13.69
C ASP A 92 15.56 -9.08 -12.26
N HIS A 93 14.28 -9.27 -11.92
CA HIS A 93 13.79 -9.64 -10.58
C HIS A 93 12.79 -10.81 -10.59
N PRO A 94 13.14 -11.97 -11.18
CA PRO A 94 12.25 -13.12 -11.24
C PRO A 94 11.85 -13.67 -9.85
N GLU A 95 12.69 -13.47 -8.83
CA GLU A 95 12.44 -13.90 -7.44
C GLU A 95 11.24 -13.21 -6.78
N TYR A 96 10.87 -12.02 -7.26
CA TYR A 96 9.72 -11.24 -6.75
C TYR A 96 8.45 -11.48 -7.55
N LEU A 97 8.50 -12.28 -8.61
CA LEU A 97 7.33 -12.56 -9.43
C LEU A 97 6.29 -13.35 -8.62
N ARG A 98 5.07 -12.83 -8.56
CA ARG A 98 3.93 -13.45 -7.87
C ARG A 98 2.72 -13.45 -8.79
N ALA A 99 1.96 -14.54 -8.75
CA ALA A 99 0.74 -14.70 -9.53
C ALA A 99 -0.48 -14.80 -8.62
N ASN A 100 -1.61 -14.28 -9.10
CA ASN A 100 -2.89 -14.50 -8.46
C ASN A 100 -3.35 -15.97 -8.61
N ALA A 101 -4.48 -16.30 -8.00
CA ALA A 101 -5.06 -17.65 -8.05
C ALA A 101 -5.36 -18.18 -9.47
N ASN A 102 -5.43 -17.29 -10.47
CA ASN A 102 -5.65 -17.63 -11.88
C ASN A 102 -4.33 -17.71 -12.68
N GLY A 103 -3.16 -17.70 -12.02
CA GLY A 103 -1.85 -17.80 -12.68
C GLY A 103 -1.40 -16.54 -13.42
N HIS A 104 -2.08 -15.41 -13.24
CA HIS A 104 -1.69 -14.13 -13.85
C HIS A 104 -0.85 -13.31 -12.87
N ALA A 105 0.19 -12.63 -13.37
CA ALA A 105 1.01 -11.71 -12.59
C ALA A 105 0.12 -10.74 -11.81
N ALA A 106 0.35 -10.69 -10.51
CA ALA A 106 -0.41 -9.90 -9.55
C ALA A 106 0.45 -8.70 -9.10
N PRO A 107 0.20 -7.48 -9.64
CA PRO A 107 1.07 -6.33 -9.40
C PRO A 107 1.24 -6.00 -7.92
N GLU A 108 0.17 -6.11 -7.14
CA GLU A 108 0.19 -5.89 -5.69
C GLU A 108 1.06 -6.90 -4.94
N GLN A 109 1.06 -8.17 -5.37
CA GLN A 109 1.87 -9.21 -4.75
C GLN A 109 3.33 -9.11 -5.20
N CYS A 110 3.57 -8.70 -6.44
CA CYS A 110 4.90 -8.41 -6.96
C CYS A 110 5.53 -7.20 -6.25
N LEU A 111 4.75 -6.13 -6.04
CA LEU A 111 5.18 -4.97 -5.25
C LEU A 111 5.49 -5.39 -3.82
N ALA A 112 4.61 -6.16 -3.18
CA ALA A 112 4.87 -6.64 -1.83
C ALA A 112 6.14 -7.50 -1.76
N ALA A 113 6.35 -8.42 -2.69
CA ALA A 113 7.53 -9.28 -2.70
C ALA A 113 8.84 -8.51 -2.95
N HIS A 114 8.81 -7.45 -3.75
CA HIS A 114 9.99 -6.59 -3.99
C HIS A 114 10.24 -5.66 -2.80
N LEU A 115 9.17 -5.09 -2.22
CA LEU A 115 9.28 -4.07 -1.20
C LEU A 115 9.47 -4.63 0.21
N LEU A 116 8.96 -5.83 0.51
CA LEU A 116 8.75 -6.33 1.87
C LEU A 116 9.48 -7.63 2.18
N GLU A 117 9.84 -7.82 3.45
CA GLU A 117 10.35 -9.09 3.98
C GLU A 117 9.18 -10.01 4.42
N GLU A 118 9.28 -11.34 4.24
CA GLU A 118 8.12 -12.26 4.38
C GLU A 118 7.42 -12.25 5.76
N ASP A 119 8.11 -11.86 6.84
CA ASP A 119 7.61 -11.90 8.21
C ASP A 119 7.49 -10.50 8.87
N GLU A 120 7.67 -9.41 8.12
CA GLU A 120 7.54 -8.08 8.72
C GLU A 120 6.07 -7.71 8.97
N PRO A 121 5.71 -7.07 10.10
CA PRO A 121 4.33 -6.68 10.38
C PRO A 121 3.96 -5.43 9.58
N VAL A 122 3.81 -5.60 8.27
CA VAL A 122 3.45 -4.55 7.32
C VAL A 122 2.13 -4.90 6.64
N HIS A 123 1.25 -3.91 6.56
CA HIS A 123 0.08 -3.99 5.70
C HIS A 123 0.29 -3.09 4.48
N LEU A 124 0.23 -3.69 3.28
CA LEU A 124 0.38 -2.99 2.02
C LEU A 124 -0.96 -2.94 1.29
N GLU A 125 -1.48 -1.73 1.13
CA GLU A 125 -2.61 -1.42 0.25
C GLU A 125 -2.07 -0.94 -1.09
N VAL A 126 -2.50 -1.56 -2.19
CA VAL A 126 -2.08 -1.20 -3.55
C VAL A 126 -3.30 -0.91 -4.39
N CYS A 127 -3.36 0.26 -5.01
CA CYS A 127 -4.49 0.65 -5.84
C CYS A 127 -4.07 1.64 -6.94
N ASN A 128 -4.87 1.75 -8.00
CA ASN A 128 -4.67 2.74 -9.04
C ASN A 128 -5.36 4.10 -8.80
N ALA A 129 -6.21 4.18 -7.78
CA ALA A 129 -6.76 5.44 -7.31
C ALA A 129 -5.80 6.12 -6.34
N ALA A 130 -5.75 7.46 -6.36
CA ALA A 130 -5.05 8.25 -5.35
C ALA A 130 -5.60 7.92 -3.95
N PHE A 131 -4.75 8.06 -2.92
CA PHE A 131 -5.10 7.68 -1.54
C PHE A 131 -6.42 8.29 -1.07
N GLU A 132 -6.56 9.61 -1.18
CA GLU A 132 -7.75 10.35 -0.70
C GLU A 132 -9.04 9.98 -1.46
N ASP A 133 -8.91 9.72 -2.77
CA ASP A 133 -10.03 9.25 -3.59
C ASP A 133 -10.49 7.86 -3.15
N ASN A 134 -9.54 6.95 -2.91
CA ASN A 134 -9.84 5.59 -2.48
C ASN A 134 -10.45 5.55 -1.08
N VAL A 135 -9.96 6.39 -0.15
CA VAL A 135 -10.61 6.59 1.17
C VAL A 135 -12.10 6.90 1.00
N THR A 136 -12.43 7.86 0.12
CA THR A 136 -13.81 8.27 -0.13
C THR A 136 -14.63 7.17 -0.80
N GLN A 137 -14.05 6.47 -1.79
CA GLN A 137 -14.73 5.41 -2.53
C GLN A 137 -15.01 4.18 -1.65
N ARG A 138 -14.01 3.71 -0.90
CA ARG A 138 -14.17 2.59 0.05
C ARG A 138 -15.14 2.94 1.16
N LEU A 139 -15.16 4.17 1.65
CA LEU A 139 -16.16 4.62 2.62
C LEU A 139 -17.58 4.48 2.06
N ARG A 140 -17.84 4.96 0.84
CA ARG A 140 -19.16 4.81 0.20
C ARG A 140 -19.53 3.34 0.01
N GLY A 141 -18.58 2.52 -0.42
CA GLY A 141 -18.79 1.08 -0.62
C GLY A 141 -19.07 0.33 0.68
N ALA A 142 -18.31 0.61 1.73
CA ALA A 142 -18.49 0.05 3.07
C ALA A 142 -19.85 0.42 3.65
N ARG A 143 -20.26 1.69 3.53
CA ARG A 143 -21.58 2.15 3.98
C ARG A 143 -22.73 1.45 3.24
N LEU A 144 -22.61 1.29 1.93
CA LEU A 144 -23.64 0.62 1.13
C LEU A 144 -23.79 -0.87 1.48
N ARG A 145 -22.70 -1.52 1.88
CA ARG A 145 -22.66 -2.95 2.20
C ARG A 145 -22.72 -3.27 3.69
N GLU A 146 -22.69 -2.24 4.54
CA GLU A 146 -22.53 -2.35 6.00
C GLU A 146 -21.33 -3.24 6.38
N ASP A 147 -20.21 -3.08 5.67
CA ASP A 147 -18.96 -3.82 5.92
C ASP A 147 -17.79 -2.83 6.05
N TYR A 148 -17.52 -2.43 7.29
CA TYR A 148 -16.48 -1.44 7.60
C TYR A 148 -15.07 -2.03 7.69
N THR A 149 -14.90 -3.35 7.55
CA THR A 149 -13.58 -4.00 7.50
C THR A 149 -12.78 -3.63 6.23
N GLN A 150 -13.48 -3.09 5.24
CA GLN A 150 -12.93 -2.63 3.96
C GLN A 150 -12.54 -1.14 3.98
N LEU A 151 -12.73 -0.43 5.10
CA LEU A 151 -12.34 0.97 5.21
C LEU A 151 -10.81 1.14 5.13
N LEU A 152 -10.40 2.21 4.45
CA LEU A 152 -9.05 2.74 4.52
C LEU A 152 -9.03 3.85 5.59
N ASP A 153 -7.99 3.90 6.42
CA ASP A 153 -7.86 4.97 7.41
C ASP A 153 -7.73 6.33 6.69
N PRO A 154 -8.59 7.31 6.95
CA PRO A 154 -8.45 8.63 6.31
C PRO A 154 -7.26 9.44 6.85
N ARG A 155 -6.65 9.01 7.96
CA ARG A 155 -5.56 9.74 8.64
C ARG A 155 -4.20 9.36 8.05
N GLY A 156 -4.02 9.61 6.76
CA GLY A 156 -2.80 9.31 6.02
C GLY A 156 -1.79 10.46 5.97
N VAL A 157 -0.54 10.11 5.70
CA VAL A 157 0.60 11.03 5.54
C VAL A 157 1.31 10.70 4.24
N CYS A 158 1.32 11.64 3.30
CA CYS A 158 2.03 11.46 2.03
C CYS A 158 3.53 11.57 2.24
N LEU A 159 4.26 10.50 1.89
CA LEU A 159 5.71 10.39 2.07
C LEU A 159 6.45 10.68 0.76
N TRP A 160 5.85 10.26 -0.34
CA TRP A 160 6.39 10.41 -1.67
C TRP A 160 5.25 10.55 -2.67
N ALA A 161 5.36 11.48 -3.60
CA ALA A 161 4.44 11.63 -4.71
C ALA A 161 5.16 12.22 -5.92
N GLU A 162 4.87 11.68 -7.10
CA GLU A 162 5.30 12.23 -8.39
C GLU A 162 6.81 12.53 -8.42
N GLY A 163 7.64 11.58 -7.95
CA GLY A 163 9.10 11.71 -7.94
C GLY A 163 9.67 12.52 -6.77
N THR A 164 8.84 13.05 -5.87
CA THR A 164 9.28 13.92 -4.77
C THR A 164 9.02 13.29 -3.41
N ARG A 165 10.09 13.11 -2.63
CA ARG A 165 10.04 12.70 -1.21
C ARG A 165 9.76 13.91 -0.31
N SER A 166 8.97 13.71 0.75
CA SER A 166 8.64 14.73 1.74
C SER A 166 9.46 14.58 3.02
N ASP A 167 10.60 15.28 3.11
CA ASP A 167 11.45 15.26 4.32
C ASP A 167 10.72 15.77 5.56
N GLU A 168 9.81 16.73 5.38
CA GLU A 168 8.98 17.28 6.44
C GLU A 168 7.98 16.25 7.00
N ALA A 169 7.41 15.41 6.14
CA ALA A 169 6.53 14.33 6.58
C ALA A 169 7.31 13.32 7.44
N PHE A 170 8.49 12.90 6.99
CA PHE A 170 9.36 11.99 7.73
C PHE A 170 9.79 12.57 9.08
N ARG A 171 10.16 13.86 9.13
CA ARG A 171 10.47 14.56 10.39
C ARG A 171 9.29 14.50 11.36
N LYS A 172 8.08 14.88 10.90
CA LYS A 172 6.87 14.88 11.73
C LYS A 172 6.48 13.50 12.23
N LEU A 173 6.65 12.46 11.42
CA LEU A 173 6.42 11.08 11.85
C LEU A 173 7.41 10.66 12.94
N ARG A 174 8.69 10.98 12.75
CA ARG A 174 9.75 10.65 13.72
C ARG A 174 9.52 11.32 15.07
N GLU A 175 9.11 12.59 15.04
CA GLU A 175 8.86 13.41 16.22
C GLU A 175 7.45 13.21 16.82
N GLY A 176 6.53 12.56 16.09
CA GLY A 176 5.14 12.35 16.52
C GLY A 176 4.32 13.64 16.56
N GLU A 177 4.59 14.60 15.67
CA GLU A 177 4.02 15.96 15.69
C GLU A 177 2.67 16.10 14.94
N LEU A 178 2.14 15.01 14.40
CA LEU A 178 0.91 15.04 13.62
C LEU A 178 -0.32 15.12 14.53
N ALA A 179 -1.01 16.26 14.49
CA ALA A 179 -2.26 16.48 15.20
C ALA A 179 -3.45 15.93 14.39
N LEU A 180 -3.57 14.60 14.33
CA LEU A 180 -4.66 13.92 13.63
C LEU A 180 -5.87 13.72 14.57
N PRO A 181 -7.11 13.81 14.05
CA PRO A 181 -8.31 13.53 14.84
C PRO A 181 -8.42 12.03 15.20
N THR A 182 -9.38 11.69 16.06
CA THR A 182 -9.77 10.28 16.25
C THR A 182 -10.30 9.71 14.93
N LEU A 183 -10.31 8.37 14.80
CA LEU A 183 -10.82 7.72 13.59
C LEU A 183 -12.29 8.06 13.36
N SER A 184 -13.12 8.01 14.40
CA SER A 184 -14.54 8.38 14.31
C SER A 184 -14.73 9.82 13.85
N ALA A 185 -14.00 10.78 14.44
CA ALA A 185 -14.08 12.19 14.03
C ALA A 185 -13.61 12.40 12.58
N ALA A 186 -12.57 11.69 12.12
CA ALA A 186 -12.14 11.74 10.73
C ALA A 186 -13.21 11.18 9.77
N LEU A 187 -13.91 10.13 10.18
CA LEU A 187 -15.00 9.51 9.45
C LEU A 187 -16.26 10.39 9.41
N GLU A 188 -16.58 11.10 10.49
CA GLU A 188 -17.64 12.12 10.53
C GLU A 188 -17.35 13.27 9.55
N MET A 189 -16.09 13.72 9.50
CA MET A 189 -15.66 14.75 8.53
C MET A 189 -15.85 14.30 7.08
N LEU A 190 -15.87 12.99 6.82
CA LEU A 190 -16.14 12.40 5.50
C LEU A 190 -17.64 12.10 5.27
N GLY A 191 -18.51 12.42 6.24
CA GLY A 191 -19.96 12.40 6.08
C GLY A 191 -20.68 11.18 6.65
N LEU A 192 -20.03 10.38 7.51
CA LEU A 192 -20.73 9.47 8.41
C LEU A 192 -21.43 10.25 9.53
N ASP A 193 -22.53 9.72 10.04
CA ASP A 193 -23.06 10.22 11.31
C ASP A 193 -22.24 9.70 12.50
N ASP A 194 -22.39 10.33 13.66
CA ASP A 194 -21.64 10.03 14.90
C ASP A 194 -21.70 8.54 15.28
N ALA A 195 -22.90 7.94 15.27
CA ALA A 195 -23.08 6.54 15.66
C ALA A 195 -22.52 5.56 14.61
N GLU A 196 -22.71 5.85 13.32
CA GLU A 196 -22.11 5.11 12.21
C GLU A 196 -20.57 5.19 12.29
N ALA A 197 -20.00 6.37 12.55
CA ALA A 197 -18.56 6.58 12.62
C ALA A 197 -17.90 5.86 13.80
N GLU A 198 -18.52 5.86 14.99
CA GLU A 198 -18.05 5.07 16.13
C GLU A 198 -18.07 3.57 15.85
N THR A 199 -19.12 3.09 15.18
CA THR A 199 -19.26 1.67 14.81
C THR A 199 -18.19 1.28 13.80
N ALA A 200 -18.05 2.06 12.74
CA ALA A 200 -17.05 1.86 11.70
C ALA A 200 -15.62 1.87 12.26
N ALA A 201 -15.30 2.82 13.14
CA ALA A 201 -13.98 2.90 13.78
C ALA A 201 -13.68 1.65 14.60
N ARG A 202 -14.65 1.16 15.38
CA ARG A 202 -14.51 -0.04 16.22
C ARG A 202 -14.31 -1.29 15.40
N GLU A 203 -15.09 -1.48 14.34
CA GLU A 203 -14.96 -2.64 13.45
C GLU A 203 -13.62 -2.65 12.72
N LEU A 204 -13.17 -1.49 12.25
CA LEU A 204 -11.86 -1.37 11.59
C LEU A 204 -10.72 -1.72 12.56
N HIS A 205 -10.76 -1.20 13.79
CA HIS A 205 -9.78 -1.54 14.83
C HIS A 205 -9.79 -3.04 15.15
N ALA A 206 -10.96 -3.63 15.38
CA ALA A 206 -11.08 -5.04 15.70
C ALA A 206 -10.56 -5.95 14.57
N TRP A 207 -10.76 -5.54 13.31
CA TRP A 207 -10.21 -6.26 12.16
C TRP A 207 -8.68 -6.16 12.10
N ARG A 208 -8.09 -4.98 12.36
CA ARG A 208 -6.64 -4.77 12.36
C ARG A 208 -5.92 -5.61 13.40
N GLU A 209 -6.48 -5.69 14.62
CA GLU A 209 -5.93 -6.48 15.73
C GLU A 209 -5.85 -7.99 15.45
N GLN A 210 -6.56 -8.49 14.43
CA GLN A 210 -6.55 -9.91 14.05
C GLN A 210 -5.52 -10.23 12.96
N GLN A 211 -4.80 -9.24 12.44
CA GLN A 211 -3.84 -9.43 11.35
C GLN A 211 -2.41 -9.53 11.89
N ASP A 212 -1.66 -10.50 11.40
CA ASP A 212 -0.25 -10.72 11.73
C ASP A 212 0.59 -10.83 10.44
N GLY A 213 1.87 -10.46 10.53
CA GLY A 213 2.83 -10.54 9.43
C GLY A 213 2.50 -9.62 8.26
N VAL A 214 3.02 -9.96 7.07
CA VAL A 214 2.74 -9.22 5.84
C VAL A 214 1.32 -9.50 5.38
N THR A 215 0.55 -8.44 5.18
CA THR A 215 -0.77 -8.52 4.56
C THR A 215 -0.85 -7.60 3.36
N VAL A 216 -1.37 -8.10 2.24
CA VAL A 216 -1.47 -7.35 0.99
C VAL A 216 -2.92 -7.27 0.57
N ARG A 217 -3.41 -6.06 0.30
CA ARG A 217 -4.72 -5.84 -0.30
C ARG A 217 -4.55 -5.03 -1.58
N GLY A 218 -4.87 -5.64 -2.70
CA GLY A 218 -4.93 -4.99 -4.00
C GLY A 218 -6.37 -4.63 -4.35
N ASP A 219 -6.55 -3.45 -4.93
CA ASP A 219 -7.80 -3.08 -5.61
C ASP A 219 -7.48 -2.46 -6.97
N VAL A 220 -8.38 -2.64 -7.94
CA VAL A 220 -8.32 -1.96 -9.23
C VAL A 220 -9.67 -1.33 -9.48
N VAL A 221 -9.68 0.00 -9.48
CA VAL A 221 -10.89 0.83 -9.67
C VAL A 221 -11.00 1.33 -11.10
#